data_AF-A0A8T2ZCD9-F1
#
_entry.id   AF-A0A8T2ZCD9-F1
#
_cell.length_a   1.000
_cell.length_b   1.000
_cell.length_c   1.000
_cell.angle_alpha   90.00
_cell.angle_beta   90.00
_cell.angle_gamma   90.00
#
_symmetry.space_group_name_H-M   'P 1'
#
loop_
_entity.id
_entity.type
_entity.pdbx_description
1 polymer ?
#
loop_
_entity_poly.entity_id
_entity_poly.type
_entity_poly.pdbx_seq_one_letter_code
_entity_poly.pdbx_strand_id
1 'polypeptide(L)'
;MVAVCMNPSLPKGQVMDENWWSDKEYCRATKNWYCLSKTEAESEAWECAKRSGLDVVTICPSLILGPILHSAVNASSKVLIKLLKEGHESLENKLRNLVDVRDVAEALLLVYEKPEAEGRYICTAHEIRTEDLVEKLRNIYPNYNYPKSFTEEEEGINLSSEKLQRLGWSYRPLEETLIDSVESYQKTGILD
;
A
#
# COMPACT_ATOMS: atom_id res chain seq x y z
N MET A 1 -4.43 -0.87 4.18
CA MET A 1 -4.95 -1.83 3.19
C MET A 1 -5.23 -3.20 3.79
N VAL A 2 -4.26 -3.90 4.39
CA VAL A 2 -4.43 -5.33 4.73
C VAL A 2 -5.46 -5.67 5.81
N ALA A 3 -5.93 -4.67 6.57
CA ALA A 3 -7.04 -4.82 7.52
C ALA A 3 -8.42 -4.54 6.88
N VAL A 4 -8.44 -4.16 5.60
CA VAL A 4 -9.63 -3.76 4.84
C VAL A 4 -9.92 -4.79 3.73
N CYS A 5 -8.90 -5.25 3.01
CA CYS A 5 -9.07 -5.86 1.68
C CYS A 5 -9.20 -7.41 1.63
N MET A 6 -8.92 -8.14 2.71
CA MET A 6 -8.93 -9.61 2.69
C MET A 6 -10.29 -10.19 3.06
N ASN A 7 -11.30 -10.03 2.20
CA ASN A 7 -12.65 -10.49 2.47
C ASN A 7 -13.25 -11.23 1.25
N PRO A 8 -13.59 -12.53 1.35
CA PRO A 8 -14.07 -13.33 0.23
C PRO A 8 -15.49 -12.95 -0.22
N SER A 9 -16.22 -12.20 0.61
CA SER A 9 -17.57 -11.73 0.32
C SER A 9 -17.58 -10.39 -0.44
N LEU A 10 -16.41 -9.91 -0.89
CA LEU A 10 -16.30 -8.66 -1.62
C LEU A 10 -17.03 -8.73 -2.96
N PRO A 11 -18.00 -7.84 -3.21
CA PRO A 11 -18.63 -7.72 -4.51
C PRO A 11 -17.60 -7.27 -5.55
N LYS A 12 -17.54 -7.99 -6.69
CA LYS A 12 -16.67 -7.62 -7.80
C LYS A 12 -16.99 -6.21 -8.30
N GLY A 13 -15.95 -5.41 -8.56
CA GLY A 13 -16.07 -4.04 -9.05
C GLY A 13 -16.51 -2.98 -8.03
N GLN A 14 -16.70 -3.31 -6.75
CA GLN A 14 -17.05 -2.32 -5.73
C GLN A 14 -15.82 -1.61 -5.18
N VAL A 15 -15.90 -0.28 -5.06
CA VAL A 15 -14.89 0.52 -4.38
C VAL A 15 -15.00 0.30 -2.87
N MET A 16 -13.89 -0.12 -2.26
CA MET A 16 -13.79 -0.33 -0.83
C MET A 16 -13.48 0.97 -0.09
N ASP A 17 -14.24 1.21 0.98
CA ASP A 17 -14.07 2.34 1.91
C ASP A 17 -13.68 1.86 3.32
N GLU A 18 -13.59 2.80 4.25
CA GLU A 18 -13.19 2.58 5.64
C GLU A 18 -14.11 1.66 6.45
N ASN A 19 -15.33 1.38 5.99
CA ASN A 19 -16.28 0.51 6.68
C ASN A 19 -15.96 -0.97 6.49
N TRP A 20 -15.14 -1.30 5.50
CA TRP A 20 -14.78 -2.68 5.19
C TRP A 20 -13.68 -3.21 6.10
N TRP A 21 -13.85 -4.47 6.51
CA TRP A 21 -12.86 -5.21 7.28
C TRP A 21 -12.46 -6.48 6.55
N SER A 22 -11.19 -6.83 6.72
CA SER A 22 -10.67 -8.14 6.36
C SER A 22 -11.31 -9.22 7.24
N ASP A 23 -11.66 -10.33 6.61
CA ASP A 23 -12.25 -11.49 7.25
C ASP A 23 -11.14 -12.32 7.93
N LYS A 24 -11.21 -12.43 9.25
CA LYS A 24 -10.17 -13.07 10.07
C LYS A 24 -10.10 -14.57 9.77
N GLU A 25 -11.24 -15.22 9.58
CA GLU A 25 -11.38 -16.64 9.28
C GLU A 25 -10.78 -16.98 7.91
N TYR A 26 -11.08 -16.16 6.90
CA TYR A 26 -10.49 -16.24 5.56
C TYR A 26 -8.99 -16.04 5.61
N CYS A 27 -8.49 -15.04 6.36
CA CYS A 27 -7.06 -14.83 6.54
C CYS A 27 -6.38 -16.05 7.18
N ARG A 28 -7.02 -16.70 8.17
CA ARG A 28 -6.52 -17.96 8.78
C ARG A 28 -6.53 -19.11 7.77
N ALA A 29 -7.63 -19.30 7.06
CA ALA A 29 -7.81 -20.39 6.09
C ALA A 29 -6.80 -20.32 4.93
N THR A 30 -6.50 -19.11 4.47
CA THR A 30 -5.54 -18.83 3.38
C THR A 30 -4.11 -18.59 3.86
N LYS A 31 -3.85 -18.72 5.18
CA LYS A 31 -2.54 -18.47 5.80
C LYS A 31 -1.99 -17.06 5.56
N ASN A 32 -2.85 -16.08 5.36
CA ASN A 32 -2.51 -14.65 5.25
C ASN A 32 -2.26 -14.04 6.64
N TRP A 33 -1.24 -14.55 7.34
CA TRP A 33 -0.94 -14.21 8.73
C TRP A 33 -0.65 -12.73 8.95
N TYR A 34 -0.02 -12.06 7.98
CA TYR A 34 0.22 -10.63 8.07
C TYR A 34 -1.09 -9.85 8.10
N CYS A 35 -2.01 -10.14 7.17
CA CYS A 35 -3.32 -9.50 7.12
C CYS A 35 -4.15 -9.81 8.38
N LEU A 36 -4.13 -11.06 8.85
CA LEU A 36 -4.77 -11.45 10.10
C LEU A 36 -4.26 -10.61 11.28
N SER A 37 -2.93 -10.58 11.47
CA SER A 37 -2.31 -9.89 12.59
C SER A 37 -2.62 -8.39 12.60
N LYS A 38 -2.64 -7.75 11.42
CA LYS A 38 -2.97 -6.33 11.28
C LYS A 38 -4.45 -6.05 11.54
N THR A 39 -5.33 -6.95 11.10
CA THR A 39 -6.77 -6.86 11.35
C THR A 39 -7.10 -7.03 12.83
N GLU A 40 -6.49 -8.01 13.49
CA GLU A 40 -6.67 -8.24 14.93
C GLU A 40 -6.09 -7.11 15.77
N ALA A 41 -4.91 -6.59 15.43
CA ALA A 41 -4.29 -5.47 16.13
C ALA A 41 -5.13 -4.18 16.01
N GLU A 42 -5.65 -3.88 14.81
CA GLU A 42 -6.52 -2.71 14.64
C GLU A 42 -7.84 -2.87 15.40
N SER A 43 -8.46 -4.05 15.32
CA SER A 43 -9.68 -4.39 16.07
C SER A 43 -9.48 -4.23 17.59
N GLU A 44 -8.37 -4.71 18.14
CA GLU A 44 -8.07 -4.58 19.57
C GLU A 44 -7.77 -3.13 19.98
N ALA A 45 -7.11 -2.34 19.12
CA ALA A 45 -6.90 -0.91 19.37
C ALA A 45 -8.24 -0.17 19.54
N TRP A 46 -9.23 -0.46 18.69
CA TRP A 46 -10.58 0.10 18.80
C TRP A 46 -11.32 -0.34 20.06
N GLU A 47 -11.23 -1.62 20.45
CA GLU A 47 -11.82 -2.09 21.71
C GLU A 47 -11.12 -1.52 22.95
N CYS A 48 -9.80 -1.29 22.89
CA CYS A 48 -9.06 -0.58 23.91
C CYS A 48 -9.52 0.88 24.03
N ALA A 49 -9.68 1.59 22.90
CA ALA A 49 -10.19 2.96 22.85
C ALA A 49 -11.55 3.09 23.57
N LYS A 50 -12.51 2.21 23.23
CA LYS A 50 -13.84 2.16 23.86
C LYS A 50 -13.78 1.94 25.37
N ARG A 51 -12.88 1.09 25.85
CA ARG A 51 -12.74 0.79 27.28
C ARG A 51 -12.02 1.88 28.07
N SER A 52 -11.08 2.57 27.45
CA SER A 52 -10.19 3.55 28.11
C SER A 52 -10.65 5.00 27.96
N GLY A 53 -11.54 5.28 27.01
CA GLY A 53 -11.93 6.65 26.64
C GLY A 53 -10.85 7.40 25.86
N LEU A 54 -9.84 6.69 25.33
CA LEU A 54 -8.84 7.28 24.44
C LEU A 54 -9.48 7.57 23.08
N ASP A 55 -9.15 8.75 22.54
CA ASP A 55 -9.42 9.07 21.14
C ASP A 55 -8.39 8.37 20.24
N VAL A 56 -8.88 7.58 19.29
CA VAL A 56 -8.07 6.76 18.40
C VAL A 56 -8.52 6.98 16.98
N VAL A 57 -7.55 7.29 16.12
CA VAL A 57 -7.70 7.35 14.67
C VAL A 57 -6.71 6.37 14.05
N THR A 58 -7.13 5.62 13.03
CA THR A 58 -6.26 4.66 12.35
C THR A 58 -6.08 5.05 10.88
N ILE A 59 -4.84 4.92 10.40
CA ILE A 59 -4.53 5.03 8.97
C ILE A 59 -4.15 3.65 8.44
N CYS A 60 -4.77 3.27 7.32
CA CYS A 60 -4.62 1.98 6.67
C CYS A 60 -3.92 2.16 5.32
N PRO A 61 -2.59 2.35 5.25
CA PRO A 61 -1.90 2.61 4.01
C PRO A 61 -1.86 1.41 3.06
N SER A 62 -1.69 1.67 1.77
CA SER A 62 -1.42 0.68 0.72
C SER A 62 0.06 0.28 0.66
N LEU A 63 0.56 -0.25 -0.46
CA LEU A 63 1.97 -0.61 -0.58
C LEU A 63 2.81 0.69 -0.57
N ILE A 64 3.59 0.87 0.49
CA ILE A 64 4.37 2.09 0.70
C ILE A 64 5.69 2.01 -0.06
N LEU A 65 5.88 2.93 -1.01
CA LEU A 65 7.14 3.16 -1.71
C LEU A 65 7.68 4.55 -1.39
N GLY A 66 8.89 4.87 -1.82
CA GLY A 66 9.53 6.17 -1.60
C GLY A 66 10.97 6.02 -1.10
N PRO A 67 11.64 7.16 -0.86
CA PRO A 67 13.02 7.19 -0.40
C PRO A 67 13.17 6.58 0.99
N ILE A 68 14.28 5.88 1.22
CA ILE A 68 14.58 5.21 2.48
C ILE A 68 15.56 6.04 3.30
N LEU A 69 15.24 6.25 4.59
CA LEU A 69 16.11 6.96 5.54
C LEU A 69 17.09 6.05 6.31
N HIS A 70 16.79 4.75 6.44
CA HIS A 70 17.61 3.77 7.15
C HIS A 70 18.31 2.77 6.19
N SER A 71 19.39 2.13 6.62
CA SER A 71 20.16 1.19 5.78
C SER A 71 19.44 -0.13 5.45
N ALA A 72 18.33 -0.45 6.13
CA ALA A 72 17.63 -1.72 5.94
C ALA A 72 16.55 -1.61 4.85
N VAL A 73 16.47 -2.62 3.98
CA VAL A 73 15.38 -2.72 2.99
C VAL A 73 14.12 -3.26 3.65
N ASN A 74 13.05 -2.46 3.69
CA ASN A 74 11.75 -2.91 4.20
C ASN A 74 11.04 -3.86 3.20
N ALA A 75 9.95 -4.49 3.64
CA ALA A 75 9.25 -5.47 2.81
C ALA A 75 8.64 -4.88 1.53
N SER A 76 8.16 -3.63 1.56
CA SER A 76 7.52 -3.00 0.39
C SER A 76 8.54 -2.56 -0.65
N SER A 77 9.67 -2.00 -0.24
CA SER A 77 10.80 -1.68 -1.12
C SER A 77 11.36 -2.92 -1.81
N LYS A 78 11.37 -4.09 -1.12
CA LYS A 78 11.73 -5.36 -1.77
C LYS A 78 10.84 -5.66 -2.97
N VAL A 79 9.53 -5.37 -2.93
CA VAL A 79 8.65 -5.60 -4.09
C VAL A 79 9.17 -4.85 -5.32
N LEU A 80 9.53 -3.57 -5.16
CA LEU A 80 10.06 -2.76 -6.26
C LEU A 80 11.44 -3.25 -6.72
N ILE A 81 12.33 -3.58 -5.79
CA ILE A 81 13.67 -4.10 -6.11
C ILE A 81 13.59 -5.41 -6.90
N LYS A 82 12.63 -6.28 -6.57
CA LYS A 82 12.41 -7.54 -7.31
C LYS A 82 12.02 -7.30 -8.76
N LEU A 83 11.15 -6.32 -9.02
CA LEU A 83 10.77 -5.93 -10.38
C LEU A 83 11.97 -5.39 -11.18
N LEU A 84 12.94 -4.78 -10.52
CA LEU A 84 14.13 -4.19 -11.15
C LEU A 84 15.28 -5.21 -11.35
N LYS A 85 15.44 -6.22 -10.50
CA LYS A 85 16.62 -7.10 -10.52
C LYS A 85 16.35 -8.57 -10.84
N GLU A 86 15.22 -9.13 -10.40
CA GLU A 86 15.05 -10.60 -10.40
C GLU A 86 14.75 -11.17 -11.80
N GLY A 87 14.31 -10.36 -12.77
CA GLY A 87 14.13 -10.79 -14.17
C GLY A 87 13.22 -12.01 -14.33
N HIS A 88 12.16 -12.09 -13.54
CA HIS A 88 11.24 -13.23 -13.57
C HIS A 88 10.74 -13.53 -14.99
N GLU A 89 10.74 -14.80 -15.39
CA GLU A 89 10.20 -15.22 -16.70
C GLU A 89 8.72 -14.84 -16.83
N SER A 90 7.96 -14.94 -15.74
CA SER A 90 6.56 -14.54 -15.69
C SER A 90 6.16 -14.04 -14.30
N LEU A 91 5.28 -13.03 -14.25
CA LEU A 91 4.65 -12.52 -13.03
C LEU A 91 3.13 -12.40 -13.20
N GLU A 92 2.39 -12.52 -12.10
CA GLU A 92 0.96 -12.23 -12.10
C GLU A 92 0.73 -10.73 -12.33
N ASN A 93 -0.21 -10.38 -13.23
CA ASN A 93 -0.55 -8.99 -13.54
C ASN A 93 -1.46 -8.35 -12.48
N LYS A 94 -0.97 -8.37 -11.23
CA LYS A 94 -1.65 -7.86 -10.04
C LYS A 94 -1.93 -6.38 -10.17
N LEU A 95 -3.15 -5.98 -9.82
CA LEU A 95 -3.46 -4.58 -9.50
C LEU A 95 -2.75 -4.21 -8.19
N ARG A 96 -1.94 -3.17 -8.22
CA ARG A 96 -1.16 -2.66 -7.09
C ARG A 96 -1.75 -1.34 -6.66
N ASN A 97 -2.06 -1.24 -5.37
CA ASN A 97 -2.36 0.02 -4.71
C ASN A 97 -1.09 0.54 -4.04
N LEU A 98 -0.66 1.75 -4.39
CA LEU A 98 0.61 2.35 -4.00
C LEU A 98 0.40 3.70 -3.30
N VAL A 99 1.32 4.04 -2.39
CA VAL A 99 1.38 5.36 -1.76
C VAL A 99 2.83 5.72 -1.42
N ASP A 100 3.19 7.00 -1.50
CA ASP A 100 4.50 7.48 -1.08
C ASP A 100 4.62 7.49 0.45
N VAL A 101 5.77 7.10 0.99
CA VAL A 101 6.06 7.14 2.43
C VAL A 101 5.92 8.55 3.02
N ARG A 102 6.21 9.58 2.24
CA ARG A 102 6.04 10.99 2.62
C ARG A 102 4.58 11.38 2.66
N ASP A 103 3.78 10.92 1.69
CA ASP A 103 2.33 11.15 1.69
C ASP A 103 1.66 10.46 2.91
N VAL A 104 2.14 9.28 3.31
CA VAL A 104 1.66 8.59 4.53
C VAL A 104 2.04 9.36 5.79
N ALA A 105 3.26 9.90 5.87
CA ALA A 105 3.68 10.72 7.00
C ALA A 105 2.85 12.01 7.12
N GLU A 106 2.58 12.66 5.99
CA GLU A 106 1.71 13.84 5.91
C GLU A 106 0.27 13.49 6.28
N ALA A 107 -0.25 12.33 5.87
CA ALA A 107 -1.57 11.85 6.28
C ALA A 107 -1.65 11.64 7.81
N LEU A 108 -0.63 11.02 8.41
CA LEU A 108 -0.56 10.80 9.86
C LEU A 108 -0.55 12.12 10.62
N LEU A 109 0.22 13.11 10.16
CA LEU A 109 0.24 14.44 10.76
C LEU A 109 -1.13 15.12 10.60
N LEU A 110 -1.72 15.06 9.41
CA LEU A 110 -3.00 15.68 9.11
C LEU A 110 -4.13 15.17 10.01
N VAL A 111 -4.27 13.85 10.17
CA VAL A 111 -5.33 13.29 11.03
C VAL A 111 -5.08 13.54 12.52
N TYR A 112 -3.83 13.78 12.91
CA TYR A 112 -3.49 14.16 14.28
C TYR A 112 -3.83 15.63 14.56
N GLU A 113 -3.60 16.52 13.61
CA GLU A 113 -3.79 17.97 13.78
C GLU A 113 -5.25 18.41 13.60
N LYS A 114 -6.07 17.65 12.86
CA LYS A 114 -7.46 17.98 12.55
C LYS A 114 -8.40 17.47 13.65
N PRO A 115 -9.04 18.34 14.45
CA PRO A 115 -9.95 17.91 15.51
C PRO A 115 -11.18 17.15 15.01
N GLU A 116 -11.56 17.35 13.74
CA GLU A 116 -12.66 16.64 13.08
C GLU A 116 -12.27 15.25 12.53
N ALA A 117 -10.99 14.86 12.62
CA ALA A 117 -10.55 13.55 12.16
C ALA A 117 -11.03 12.46 13.13
N GLU A 118 -11.70 11.44 12.59
CA GLU A 118 -12.27 10.36 13.39
C GLU A 118 -12.27 9.04 12.64
N GLY A 119 -12.28 7.92 13.37
CA GLY A 119 -12.44 6.61 12.76
C GLY A 119 -11.18 6.13 12.03
N ARG A 120 -11.39 5.39 10.95
CA ARG A 120 -10.34 4.85 10.10
C ARG A 120 -10.14 5.76 8.88
N TYR A 121 -8.98 5.70 8.24
CA TYR A 121 -8.68 6.36 6.97
C TYR A 121 -7.89 5.42 6.07
N ILE A 122 -8.36 5.18 4.85
CA ILE A 122 -7.57 4.50 3.83
C ILE A 122 -6.58 5.52 3.23
N CYS A 123 -5.32 5.12 3.11
CA CYS A 123 -4.26 5.96 2.54
C CYS A 123 -3.63 5.24 1.34
N THR A 124 -4.16 5.51 0.16
CA THR A 124 -3.68 5.02 -1.13
C THR A 124 -3.75 6.15 -2.15
N ALA A 125 -2.76 6.23 -3.04
CA ALA A 125 -2.65 7.32 -4.00
C ALA A 125 -2.86 6.83 -5.43
N HIS A 126 -2.23 5.71 -5.78
CA HIS A 126 -2.18 5.22 -7.16
C HIS A 126 -2.63 3.77 -7.24
N GLU A 127 -3.31 3.46 -8.33
CA GLU A 127 -3.67 2.11 -8.73
C GLU A 127 -3.00 1.82 -10.08
N ILE A 128 -2.27 0.71 -10.16
CA ILE A 128 -1.52 0.36 -11.38
C ILE A 128 -1.38 -1.16 -11.51
N ARG A 129 -1.53 -1.70 -12.73
CA ARG A 129 -1.24 -3.11 -13.01
C ARG A 129 0.27 -3.36 -12.99
N THR A 130 0.68 -4.56 -12.61
CA THR A 130 2.11 -4.88 -12.45
C THR A 130 2.86 -4.75 -13.79
N GLU A 131 2.21 -5.06 -14.91
CA GLU A 131 2.73 -4.83 -16.26
C GLU A 131 2.99 -3.35 -16.55
N ASP A 132 1.99 -2.48 -16.35
CA ASP A 132 2.11 -1.03 -16.57
C ASP A 132 3.17 -0.40 -15.67
N LEU A 133 3.29 -0.89 -14.42
CA LEU A 133 4.32 -0.46 -13.48
C LEU A 133 5.72 -0.80 -14.01
N VAL A 134 5.89 -2.03 -14.53
CA VAL A 134 7.15 -2.45 -15.14
C VAL A 134 7.45 -1.66 -16.40
N GLU A 135 6.45 -1.36 -17.23
CA GLU A 135 6.64 -0.52 -18.42
C GLU A 135 7.09 0.89 -18.06
N LYS A 136 6.45 1.54 -17.08
CA LYS A 136 6.88 2.85 -16.57
C LYS A 136 8.32 2.80 -16.06
N LEU A 137 8.67 1.80 -15.24
CA LEU A 137 10.03 1.64 -14.73
C LEU A 137 11.03 1.43 -15.86
N ARG A 138 10.71 0.59 -16.86
CA ARG A 138 11.55 0.32 -18.02
C ARG A 138 11.81 1.58 -18.85
N ASN A 139 10.81 2.46 -18.99
CA ASN A 139 10.95 3.72 -19.70
C ASN A 139 11.87 4.71 -18.97
N ILE A 140 11.86 4.72 -17.63
CA ILE A 140 12.70 5.61 -16.82
C ILE A 140 14.12 5.02 -16.63
N TYR A 141 14.21 3.72 -16.39
CA TYR A 141 15.45 3.00 -16.06
C TYR A 141 15.59 1.74 -16.94
N PRO A 142 16.04 1.86 -18.20
CA PRO A 142 16.02 0.77 -19.18
C PRO A 142 17.04 -0.35 -18.91
N ASN A 143 18.07 -0.09 -18.09
CA ASN A 143 19.21 -0.99 -17.90
C ASN A 143 19.02 -2.06 -16.80
N TYR A 144 17.81 -2.18 -16.27
CA TYR A 144 17.46 -3.16 -15.24
C TYR A 144 16.88 -4.45 -15.83
N ASN A 145 16.88 -5.52 -15.03
CA ASN A 145 16.44 -6.85 -15.43
C ASN A 145 14.96 -7.06 -15.08
N TYR A 146 14.09 -6.56 -15.96
CA TYR A 146 12.64 -6.61 -15.79
C TYR A 146 12.03 -7.98 -16.12
N PRO A 147 10.84 -8.29 -15.57
CA PRO A 147 10.05 -9.44 -15.99
C PRO A 147 9.73 -9.42 -17.50
N LYS A 148 9.65 -10.62 -18.10
CA LYS A 148 9.46 -10.81 -19.54
C LYS A 148 7.99 -10.96 -19.98
N SER A 149 7.15 -11.53 -19.12
CA SER A 149 5.74 -11.79 -19.42
C SER A 149 4.87 -11.62 -18.18
N PHE A 150 3.58 -11.41 -18.39
CA PHE A 150 2.60 -11.28 -17.33
C PHE A 150 1.41 -12.21 -17.56
N THR A 151 0.96 -12.92 -16.53
CA THR A 151 -0.26 -13.72 -16.60
C THR A 151 -1.47 -12.88 -16.23
N GLU A 152 -2.57 -13.05 -16.94
CA GLU A 152 -3.85 -12.43 -16.57
C GLU A 152 -4.27 -12.86 -15.17
N GLU A 153 -4.84 -11.91 -14.44
CA GLU A 153 -5.40 -12.13 -13.12
C GLU A 153 -6.75 -11.41 -13.05
N GLU A 154 -7.63 -11.91 -12.17
CA GLU A 154 -8.93 -11.30 -11.94
C GLU A 154 -8.83 -9.82 -11.52
N GLU A 155 -9.99 -9.17 -11.46
CA GLU A 155 -10.13 -7.79 -11.00
C GLU A 155 -9.48 -7.61 -9.62
N GLY A 156 -8.64 -6.58 -9.52
CA GLY A 156 -8.03 -6.20 -8.27
C GLY A 156 -9.00 -5.43 -7.37
N ILE A 157 -8.48 -5.01 -6.23
CA ILE A 157 -9.27 -4.32 -5.22
C ILE A 157 -9.12 -2.81 -5.42
N ASN A 158 -10.24 -2.15 -5.72
CA ASN A 158 -10.30 -0.69 -5.83
C ASN A 158 -10.54 -0.09 -4.45
N LEU A 159 -9.70 0.85 -4.05
CA LEU A 159 -9.73 1.48 -2.72
C LEU A 159 -9.96 2.98 -2.86
N SER A 160 -10.79 3.56 -2.00
CA SER A 160 -11.00 5.00 -1.94
C SER A 160 -10.23 5.63 -0.79
N SER A 161 -9.49 6.70 -1.09
CA SER A 161 -8.94 7.63 -0.09
C SER A 161 -9.73 8.93 -0.01
N GLU A 162 -10.97 8.96 -0.50
CA GLU A 162 -11.81 10.17 -0.51
C GLU A 162 -11.98 10.78 0.88
N LYS A 163 -12.16 9.95 1.93
CA LYS A 163 -12.32 10.44 3.30
C LYS A 163 -11.08 11.23 3.75
N LEU A 164 -9.89 10.72 3.42
CA LEU A 164 -8.63 11.37 3.73
C LEU A 164 -8.43 12.64 2.87
N GLN A 165 -8.79 12.60 1.59
CA GLN A 165 -8.75 13.77 0.69
C GLN A 165 -9.70 14.89 1.14
N ARG A 166 -10.89 14.56 1.67
CA ARG A 166 -11.83 15.54 2.24
C ARG A 166 -11.27 16.28 3.45
N LEU A 167 -10.28 15.72 4.16
CA LEU A 167 -9.53 16.42 5.21
C LEU A 167 -8.46 17.37 4.66
N GLY A 168 -8.22 17.38 3.35
CA GLY A 168 -7.19 18.18 2.68
C GLY A 168 -5.92 17.41 2.32
N TRP A 169 -5.93 16.07 2.44
CA TRP A 169 -4.80 15.27 2.00
C TRP A 169 -4.68 15.28 0.47
N SER A 170 -3.45 15.43 0.00
CA SER A 170 -3.08 15.29 -1.40
C SER A 170 -1.86 14.38 -1.50
N TYR A 171 -1.61 13.82 -2.67
CA TYR A 171 -0.54 12.87 -2.88
C TYR A 171 0.29 13.22 -4.10
N ARG A 172 1.56 12.79 -4.08
CA ARG A 172 2.53 13.04 -5.15
C ARG A 172 2.23 12.20 -6.38
N PRO A 173 2.67 12.63 -7.58
CA PRO A 173 2.59 11.81 -8.79
C PRO A 173 3.35 10.49 -8.64
N LEU A 174 2.86 9.41 -9.27
CA LEU A 174 3.49 8.10 -9.18
C LEU A 174 4.93 8.10 -9.70
N GLU A 175 5.21 8.82 -10.81
CA GLU A 175 6.58 8.90 -11.34
C GLU A 175 7.56 9.47 -10.32
N GLU A 176 7.18 10.49 -9.55
CA GLU A 176 8.02 11.07 -8.51
C GLU A 176 8.35 10.04 -7.42
N THR A 177 7.36 9.31 -6.93
CA THR A 177 7.56 8.23 -5.95
C THR A 177 8.49 7.14 -6.47
N LEU A 178 8.35 6.72 -7.74
CA LEU A 178 9.18 5.68 -8.34
C LEU A 178 10.63 6.16 -8.52
N ILE A 179 10.84 7.38 -9.03
CA ILE A 179 12.17 7.96 -9.24
C ILE A 179 12.89 8.10 -7.91
N ASP A 180 12.25 8.74 -6.92
CA ASP A 180 12.86 8.97 -5.61
C ASP A 180 13.15 7.67 -4.87
N SER A 181 12.32 6.63 -5.07
CA SER A 181 12.59 5.28 -4.55
C SER A 181 13.88 4.71 -5.16
N VAL A 182 13.96 4.65 -6.50
CA VAL A 182 15.08 4.03 -7.21
C VAL A 182 16.38 4.78 -6.94
N GLU A 183 16.36 6.11 -7.01
CA GLU A 183 17.54 6.92 -6.70
C GLU A 183 17.99 6.74 -5.25
N SER A 184 17.05 6.65 -4.31
CA SER A 184 17.39 6.37 -2.91
C SER A 184 18.05 4.98 -2.76
N TYR A 185 17.55 3.97 -3.46
CA TYR A 185 18.11 2.62 -3.43
C TYR A 185 19.53 2.59 -4.02
N GLN A 186 19.79 3.36 -5.07
CA GLN A 186 21.12 3.52 -5.66
C GLN A 186 22.07 4.25 -4.70
N LYS A 187 21.65 5.39 -4.15
CA LYS A 187 22.44 6.19 -3.20
C LYS A 187 22.83 5.41 -1.93
N THR A 188 22.00 4.45 -1.53
CA THR A 188 22.22 3.60 -0.35
C THR A 188 22.92 2.27 -0.68
N GLY A 189 23.25 1.99 -1.95
CA GLY A 189 23.92 0.75 -2.37
C GLY A 189 23.03 -0.49 -2.30
N ILE A 190 21.71 -0.33 -2.20
CA ILE A 190 20.73 -1.42 -2.27
C ILE A 190 20.57 -1.89 -3.74
N LEU A 191 20.67 -0.94 -4.66
CA LEU A 191 20.56 -1.14 -6.10
C LEU A 191 21.85 -0.64 -6.76
N ASP A 192 22.32 -1.38 -7.76
CA ASP A 192 23.56 -1.07 -8.50
C ASP A 192 23.23 -0.25 -9.75
#